data_AF-A0A8H5W4U5-F1
#
_entry.id   AF-A0A8H5W4U5-F1
#
_cell.length_a   1.000
_cell.length_b   1.000
_cell.length_c   1.000
_cell.angle_alpha   90.00
_cell.angle_beta   90.00
_cell.angle_gamma   90.00
#
_symmetry.space_group_name_H-M   'P 1'
#
loop_
_entity.id
_entity.type
_entity.pdbx_description
1 polymer ?
#
loop_
_entity_poly.entity_id
_entity_poly.type
_entity_poly.pdbx_seq_one_letter_code
_entity_poly.pdbx_strand_id
1 'polypeptide(L)'
;MATPSTDGIPPLNFVVVTGGSSGIGAKIVQMLEAKNIKVIILDINPPPVKNGTRTPFYKVDLSDADAIASVAERIRSDHGHPTALVNNAGIAHGETILSVTPEKLQRLVSVNLEAPFLLTQQFLPDMIKNNHGHIVNIASLASFLTQAANVDYGATKVGLLAFHEGLKQELRHIYNAPGVRATVIHPTWVNTPMIEPILKAGTLGRYVEPKDVAGAVVRQLTSGNLASNFKRETTVPSSFNLKNATLVEFNAHARDWTKIEKETFEKSEVFNRSATSLCRKGAPLNYTDSDVIIINSQYPNIFPHCTGGGCVASRPFAYITVNLGPVGLALVGNKTDTSGAGCKYNPRCLKRDLTDEILYCYVNKTSFLTLLRDTDDIWWFQTIMSGPWGSRDIGIHPGAHNSLGGDPGRDFWVSPGEPAFWAHHANIDRVWWIWQMRDPEVRAANVSTAVNGPITMYDLYEPHKNATIFDLQNLGWVAEAQEVALGELMSTTEGMFCYIYE
;
A
#
# COMPACT_ATOMS: atom_id res chain seq x y z
N MET A 1 -5.44 -36.86 31.70
CA MET A 1 -4.67 -36.91 30.44
C MET A 1 -5.40 -36.02 29.45
N ALA A 2 -4.79 -34.89 29.06
CA ALA A 2 -5.42 -33.93 28.16
C ALA A 2 -5.54 -34.54 26.75
N THR A 3 -6.71 -34.41 26.15
CA THR A 3 -7.00 -34.80 24.77
C THR A 3 -6.09 -34.04 23.79
N PRO A 4 -5.55 -34.68 22.74
CA PRO A 4 -4.72 -33.99 21.74
C PRO A 4 -5.56 -32.96 21.00
N SER A 5 -5.08 -31.71 20.92
CA SER A 5 -5.71 -30.66 20.12
C SER A 5 -5.56 -30.99 18.63
N THR A 6 -6.66 -30.86 17.89
CA THR A 6 -6.82 -31.28 16.48
C THR A 6 -6.07 -30.45 15.43
N ASP A 7 -5.26 -29.45 15.82
CA ASP A 7 -4.73 -28.44 14.87
C ASP A 7 -3.19 -28.33 14.84
N GLY A 8 -2.43 -29.31 15.33
CA GLY A 8 -0.98 -29.42 15.06
C GLY A 8 -0.05 -28.36 15.67
N ILE A 9 -0.55 -27.36 16.41
CA ILE A 9 0.29 -26.39 17.16
C ILE A 9 0.47 -26.88 18.61
N PRO A 10 1.71 -26.89 19.15
CA PRO A 10 1.93 -27.10 20.58
C PRO A 10 1.17 -26.05 21.42
N PRO A 11 0.51 -26.44 22.52
CA PRO A 11 -0.28 -25.50 23.33
C PRO A 11 0.59 -24.35 23.88
N LEU A 12 0.03 -23.13 23.90
CA LEU A 12 0.68 -21.99 24.53
C LEU A 12 0.84 -22.24 26.04
N ASN A 13 2.07 -22.15 26.56
CA ASN A 13 2.33 -22.24 27.99
C ASN A 13 1.77 -21.00 28.71
N PHE A 14 2.28 -19.83 28.34
CA PHE A 14 1.71 -18.53 28.71
C PHE A 14 2.20 -17.44 27.76
N VAL A 15 1.47 -16.31 27.76
CA VAL A 15 1.73 -15.14 26.92
C VAL A 15 2.17 -13.96 27.78
N VAL A 16 3.26 -13.30 27.43
CA VAL A 16 3.65 -12.02 28.04
C VAL A 16 3.05 -10.89 27.20
N VAL A 17 2.33 -9.97 27.81
CA VAL A 17 1.72 -8.80 27.14
C VAL A 17 2.23 -7.52 27.79
N THR A 18 2.89 -6.68 27.00
CA THR A 18 3.29 -5.34 27.44
C THR A 18 2.15 -4.33 27.27
N GLY A 19 2.03 -3.35 28.17
CA GLY A 19 0.92 -2.38 28.13
C GLY A 19 -0.44 -3.04 28.41
N GLY A 20 -0.45 -4.15 29.16
CA GLY A 20 -1.64 -4.99 29.36
C GLY A 20 -2.68 -4.40 30.32
N SER A 21 -2.42 -3.25 30.93
CA SER A 21 -3.34 -2.64 31.91
C SER A 21 -4.37 -1.71 31.29
N SER A 22 -4.24 -1.32 30.01
CA SER A 22 -5.18 -0.41 29.35
C SER A 22 -5.33 -0.66 27.85
N GLY A 23 -6.28 0.04 27.22
CA GLY A 23 -6.43 0.07 25.75
C GLY A 23 -6.51 -1.30 25.10
N ILE A 24 -5.70 -1.50 24.05
CA ILE A 24 -5.61 -2.75 23.27
C ILE A 24 -5.09 -3.89 24.15
N GLY A 25 -4.03 -3.66 24.93
CA GLY A 25 -3.41 -4.66 25.79
C GLY A 25 -4.38 -5.28 26.78
N ALA A 26 -5.18 -4.45 27.47
CA ALA A 26 -6.21 -4.95 28.39
C ALA A 26 -7.26 -5.82 27.71
N LYS A 27 -7.61 -5.55 26.44
CA LYS A 27 -8.53 -6.39 25.67
C LYS A 27 -7.89 -7.70 25.21
N ILE A 28 -6.60 -7.68 24.85
CA ILE A 28 -5.84 -8.91 24.56
C ILE A 28 -5.83 -9.83 25.78
N VAL A 29 -5.49 -9.29 26.96
CA VAL A 29 -5.49 -10.01 28.24
C VAL A 29 -6.86 -10.65 28.50
N GLN A 30 -7.93 -9.86 28.47
CA GLN A 30 -9.30 -10.34 28.69
C GLN A 30 -9.71 -11.46 27.72
N MET A 31 -9.34 -11.35 26.44
CA MET A 31 -9.69 -12.34 25.42
C MET A 31 -8.88 -13.64 25.53
N LEU A 32 -7.61 -13.56 25.92
CA LEU A 32 -6.77 -14.75 26.16
C LEU A 32 -7.20 -15.49 27.43
N GLU A 33 -7.52 -14.76 28.51
CA GLU A 33 -8.06 -15.33 29.75
C GLU A 33 -9.38 -16.06 29.51
N ALA A 34 -10.29 -15.47 28.71
CA ALA A 34 -11.55 -16.11 28.32
C ALA A 34 -11.35 -17.43 27.54
N LYS A 35 -10.14 -17.67 27.01
CA LYS A 35 -9.73 -18.91 26.34
C LYS A 35 -8.90 -19.84 27.24
N ASN A 36 -8.84 -19.56 28.56
CA ASN A 36 -8.01 -20.28 29.54
C ASN A 36 -6.51 -20.26 29.24
N ILE A 37 -6.03 -19.24 28.51
CA ILE A 37 -4.60 -19.04 28.26
C ILE A 37 -4.04 -18.19 29.39
N LYS A 38 -2.97 -18.66 30.04
CA LYS A 38 -2.27 -17.89 31.07
C LYS A 38 -1.60 -16.66 30.44
N VAL A 39 -1.81 -15.49 31.04
CA VAL A 39 -1.22 -14.23 30.60
C VAL A 39 -0.38 -13.63 31.73
N ILE A 40 0.74 -13.00 31.39
CA ILE A 40 1.54 -12.17 32.31
C ILE A 40 1.53 -10.75 31.78
N ILE A 41 1.16 -9.80 32.64
CA ILE A 41 1.08 -8.38 32.29
C ILE A 41 2.38 -7.69 32.69
N LEU A 42 2.98 -7.00 31.73
CA LEU A 42 4.03 -6.01 31.96
C LEU A 42 3.46 -4.63 31.70
N ASP A 43 3.40 -3.78 32.72
CA ASP A 43 2.90 -2.40 32.58
C ASP A 43 3.47 -1.52 33.69
N ILE A 44 3.51 -0.21 33.48
CA ILE A 44 3.91 0.76 34.51
C ILE A 44 2.77 0.98 35.53
N ASN A 45 1.53 0.80 35.08
CA ASN A 45 0.33 0.94 35.88
C ASN A 45 -0.29 -0.44 36.19
N PRO A 46 -0.82 -0.67 37.39
CA PRO A 46 -1.53 -1.91 37.68
C PRO A 46 -2.80 -2.02 36.82
N PRO A 47 -3.20 -3.24 36.41
CA PRO A 47 -4.45 -3.44 35.67
C PRO A 47 -5.64 -3.02 36.54
N PRO A 48 -6.69 -2.40 35.96
CA PRO A 48 -7.87 -1.98 36.71
C PRO A 48 -8.53 -3.22 37.32
N VAL A 49 -8.52 -3.30 38.65
CA VAL A 49 -9.00 -4.46 39.41
C VAL A 49 -10.46 -4.72 39.07
N LYS A 50 -10.73 -5.85 38.40
CA LYS A 50 -12.03 -6.50 38.42
C LYS A 50 -11.89 -7.81 39.18
N ASN A 51 -12.63 -7.90 40.27
CA ASN A 51 -12.81 -9.05 41.14
C ASN A 51 -12.64 -10.38 40.38
N GLY A 52 -11.61 -11.16 40.70
CA GLY A 52 -11.46 -12.55 40.28
C GLY A 52 -10.39 -12.87 39.22
N THR A 53 -9.66 -11.88 38.68
CA THR A 53 -8.56 -12.16 37.73
C THR A 53 -7.29 -12.59 38.49
N ARG A 54 -6.78 -13.80 38.17
CA ARG A 54 -5.58 -14.45 38.76
C ARG A 54 -4.29 -14.11 38.01
N THR A 55 -4.31 -13.07 37.18
CA THR A 55 -3.30 -12.82 36.15
C THR A 55 -2.07 -12.15 36.74
N PRO A 56 -0.89 -12.80 36.70
CA PRO A 56 0.34 -12.20 37.21
C PRO A 56 0.63 -10.84 36.55
N PHE A 57 0.97 -9.87 37.39
CA PHE A 57 1.32 -8.52 36.97
C PHE A 57 2.71 -8.18 37.52
N TYR A 58 3.58 -7.68 36.64
CA TYR A 58 4.85 -7.10 37.04
C TYR A 58 4.89 -5.64 36.61
N LYS A 59 5.08 -4.76 37.61
CA LYS A 59 5.34 -3.35 37.35
C LYS A 59 6.72 -3.19 36.71
N VAL A 60 6.78 -2.58 35.52
CA VAL A 60 8.03 -2.30 34.80
C VAL A 60 7.89 -1.01 33.98
N ASP A 61 8.92 -0.15 34.03
CA ASP A 61 9.07 0.93 33.06
C ASP A 61 9.90 0.40 31.89
N LEU A 62 9.30 0.36 30.69
CA LEU A 62 9.97 -0.17 29.50
C LEU A 62 11.01 0.78 28.90
N SER A 63 11.17 1.99 29.44
CA SER A 63 12.32 2.84 29.09
C SER A 63 13.61 2.49 29.85
N ASP A 64 13.56 1.52 30.77
CA ASP A 64 14.70 1.07 31.56
C ASP A 64 15.11 -0.36 31.16
N ALA A 65 16.26 -0.48 30.50
CA ALA A 65 16.79 -1.75 30.01
C ALA A 65 17.12 -2.73 31.14
N ASP A 66 17.61 -2.25 32.28
CA ASP A 66 17.95 -3.09 33.44
C ASP A 66 16.68 -3.61 34.11
N ALA A 67 15.64 -2.78 34.17
CA ALA A 67 14.32 -3.20 34.63
C ALA A 67 13.70 -4.28 33.73
N ILE A 68 13.88 -4.19 32.40
CA ILE A 68 13.46 -5.21 31.44
C ILE A 68 14.18 -6.55 31.70
N ALA A 69 15.51 -6.52 31.85
CA ALA A 69 16.28 -7.72 32.13
C ALA A 69 15.86 -8.38 33.45
N SER A 70 15.74 -7.56 34.51
CA SER A 70 15.35 -8.01 35.85
C SER A 70 13.94 -8.60 35.88
N VAL A 71 12.96 -7.99 35.19
CA VAL A 71 11.60 -8.54 35.15
C VAL A 71 11.51 -9.82 34.32
N ALA A 72 12.27 -9.92 33.23
CA ALA A 72 12.32 -11.13 32.42
C ALA A 72 12.90 -12.31 33.20
N GLU A 73 13.94 -12.08 34.00
CA GLU A 73 14.51 -13.10 34.89
C GLU A 73 13.50 -13.58 35.94
N ARG A 74 12.80 -12.65 36.60
CA ARG A 74 11.73 -13.01 37.55
C ARG A 74 10.62 -13.82 36.90
N ILE A 75 10.16 -13.42 35.70
CA ILE A 75 9.15 -14.19 34.95
C ILE A 75 9.62 -15.61 34.67
N ARG A 76 10.88 -15.79 34.25
CA ARG A 76 11.46 -17.12 34.01
C ARG A 76 11.52 -17.96 35.29
N SER A 77 11.91 -17.36 36.40
CA SER A 77 11.95 -18.03 37.71
C SER A 77 10.56 -18.44 38.20
N ASP A 78 9.59 -17.54 38.14
CA ASP A 78 8.26 -17.73 38.74
C ASP A 78 7.33 -18.59 37.87
N HIS A 79 7.55 -18.61 36.56
CA HIS A 79 6.59 -19.14 35.59
C HIS A 79 7.19 -20.00 34.48
N GLY A 80 8.52 -20.04 34.32
CA GLY A 80 9.19 -20.66 33.18
C GLY A 80 9.24 -19.75 31.96
N HIS A 81 9.40 -20.34 30.77
CA HIS A 81 9.57 -19.57 29.54
C HIS A 81 8.23 -19.29 28.83
N PRO A 82 8.00 -18.06 28.34
CA PRO A 82 6.80 -17.74 27.57
C PRO A 82 6.86 -18.39 26.19
N THR A 83 5.71 -18.81 25.67
CA THR A 83 5.56 -19.29 24.29
C THR A 83 5.06 -18.19 23.37
N ALA A 84 4.69 -17.02 23.89
CA ALA A 84 4.44 -15.83 23.09
C ALA A 84 4.75 -14.53 23.83
N LEU A 85 5.22 -13.53 23.08
CA LEU A 85 5.44 -12.17 23.53
C LEU A 85 4.61 -11.22 22.66
N VAL A 86 3.80 -10.38 23.29
CA VAL A 86 3.06 -9.31 22.63
C VAL A 86 3.65 -7.97 23.03
N ASN A 87 4.45 -7.40 22.12
CA ASN A 87 4.98 -6.04 22.21
C ASN A 87 3.87 -5.04 21.84
N ASN A 88 3.04 -4.70 22.81
CA ASN A 88 1.88 -3.80 22.66
C ASN A 88 2.07 -2.42 23.30
N ALA A 89 2.90 -2.29 24.34
CA ALA A 89 3.16 -1.01 24.98
C ALA A 89 3.65 0.03 23.97
N GLY A 90 3.15 1.26 24.13
CA GLY A 90 3.60 2.39 23.31
C GLY A 90 3.13 3.72 23.89
N ILE A 91 3.86 4.78 23.55
CA ILE A 91 3.56 6.17 23.89
C ILE A 91 3.62 7.06 22.65
N ALA A 92 2.91 8.17 22.67
CA ALA A 92 2.91 9.21 21.64
C ALA A 92 2.75 10.58 22.30
N HIS A 93 3.39 11.62 21.74
CA HIS A 93 3.35 12.98 22.30
C HIS A 93 2.48 13.95 21.50
N GLY A 94 2.38 13.78 20.17
CA GLY A 94 1.63 14.71 19.33
C GLY A 94 2.32 16.09 19.17
N GLU A 95 3.65 16.14 19.20
CA GLU A 95 4.45 17.38 19.15
C GLU A 95 5.24 17.49 17.83
N THR A 96 5.56 18.72 17.41
CA THR A 96 6.41 18.93 16.23
C THR A 96 7.88 18.64 16.52
N ILE A 97 8.69 18.46 15.47
CA ILE A 97 10.13 18.22 15.63
C ILE A 97 10.87 19.37 16.32
N LEU A 98 10.33 20.59 16.27
CA LEU A 98 10.91 21.76 16.97
C LEU A 98 10.45 21.86 18.44
N SER A 99 9.43 21.10 18.83
CA SER A 99 8.79 21.17 20.15
C SER A 99 9.14 19.98 21.05
N VAL A 100 9.46 18.82 20.46
CA VAL A 100 9.84 17.62 21.21
C VAL A 100 11.18 17.83 21.92
N THR A 101 11.24 17.52 23.22
CA THR A 101 12.51 17.60 23.97
C THR A 101 13.33 16.31 23.79
N PRO A 102 14.66 16.36 23.98
CA PRO A 102 15.51 15.16 23.90
C PRO A 102 15.03 14.02 24.82
N GLU A 103 14.57 14.33 26.03
CA GLU A 103 14.12 13.34 27.01
C GLU A 103 12.83 12.65 26.57
N LYS A 104 11.88 13.40 26.00
CA LYS A 104 10.65 12.84 25.43
C LYS A 104 10.97 11.95 24.24
N LEU A 105 11.83 12.42 23.32
CA LEU A 105 12.25 11.65 22.16
C LEU A 105 12.92 10.34 22.59
N GLN A 106 13.88 10.42 23.51
CA GLN A 106 14.58 9.25 24.03
C GLN A 106 13.60 8.26 24.67
N ARG A 107 12.69 8.72 25.53
CA ARG A 107 11.69 7.85 26.17
C ARG A 107 10.77 7.19 25.13
N LEU A 108 10.36 7.92 24.10
CA LEU A 108 9.51 7.39 23.02
C LEU A 108 10.24 6.31 22.21
N VAL A 109 11.50 6.52 21.84
CA VAL A 109 12.33 5.51 21.19
C VAL A 109 12.53 4.29 22.10
N SER A 110 12.83 4.52 23.38
CA SER A 110 13.08 3.46 24.35
C SER A 110 11.86 2.56 24.51
N VAL A 111 10.66 3.13 24.67
CA VAL A 111 9.42 2.37 24.87
C VAL A 111 8.90 1.73 23.58
N ASN A 112 8.86 2.48 22.47
CA ASN A 112 8.18 2.02 21.26
C ASN A 112 9.04 1.12 20.38
N LEU A 113 10.38 1.23 20.48
CA LEU A 113 11.32 0.55 19.61
C LEU A 113 12.32 -0.30 20.38
N GLU A 114 13.09 0.29 21.30
CA GLU A 114 14.16 -0.43 22.01
C GLU A 114 13.62 -1.56 22.89
N ALA A 115 12.57 -1.31 23.67
CA ALA A 115 11.97 -2.33 24.54
C ALA A 115 11.51 -3.59 23.80
N PRO A 116 10.83 -3.50 22.63
CA PRO A 116 10.59 -4.66 21.77
C PRO A 116 11.86 -5.48 21.42
N PHE A 117 12.99 -4.83 21.11
CA PHE A 117 14.25 -5.53 20.87
C PHE A 117 14.71 -6.25 22.15
N LEU A 118 14.79 -5.52 23.27
CA LEU A 118 15.31 -6.04 24.54
C LEU A 118 14.47 -7.20 25.08
N LEU A 119 13.13 -7.06 25.08
CA LEU A 119 12.23 -8.14 25.51
C LEU A 119 12.31 -9.35 24.59
N THR A 120 12.48 -9.13 23.28
CA THR A 120 12.68 -10.24 22.34
C THR A 120 14.00 -10.93 22.64
N GLN A 121 15.10 -10.22 22.87
CA GLN A 121 16.38 -10.81 23.29
C GLN A 121 16.26 -11.63 24.58
N GLN A 122 15.41 -11.21 25.52
CA GLN A 122 15.19 -11.94 26.78
C GLN A 122 14.42 -13.25 26.64
N PHE A 123 13.51 -13.36 25.68
CA PHE A 123 12.56 -14.49 25.58
C PHE A 123 12.75 -15.37 24.34
N LEU A 124 13.31 -14.83 23.26
CA LEU A 124 13.53 -15.54 22.00
C LEU A 124 14.46 -16.76 22.09
N PRO A 125 15.53 -16.78 22.92
CA PRO A 125 16.45 -17.93 22.95
C PRO A 125 15.76 -19.27 23.25
N ASP A 126 14.79 -19.30 24.17
CA ASP A 126 14.05 -20.53 24.48
C ASP A 126 13.05 -20.89 23.38
N MET A 127 12.44 -19.90 22.73
CA MET A 127 11.58 -20.14 21.57
C MET A 127 12.35 -20.78 20.41
N ILE A 128 13.57 -20.29 20.12
CA ILE A 128 14.47 -20.85 19.11
C ILE A 128 14.87 -22.28 19.50
N LYS A 129 15.32 -22.49 20.74
CA LYS A 129 15.75 -23.81 21.23
C LYS A 129 14.65 -24.86 21.08
N ASN A 130 13.40 -24.48 21.33
CA ASN A 130 12.25 -25.37 21.23
C ASN A 130 11.58 -25.35 19.84
N ASN A 131 12.10 -24.53 18.90
CA ASN A 131 11.51 -24.24 17.59
C ASN A 131 10.00 -23.96 17.69
N HIS A 132 9.59 -23.24 18.75
CA HIS A 132 8.20 -22.98 19.08
C HIS A 132 8.09 -21.67 19.83
N GLY A 133 7.34 -20.73 19.27
CA GLY A 133 7.05 -19.46 19.91
C GLY A 133 6.27 -18.52 19.01
N HIS A 134 5.87 -17.36 19.53
CA HIS A 134 5.23 -16.31 18.74
C HIS A 134 5.58 -14.91 19.25
N ILE A 135 6.26 -14.10 18.43
CA ILE A 135 6.47 -12.68 18.69
C ILE A 135 5.40 -11.87 17.95
N VAL A 136 4.61 -11.08 18.67
CA VAL A 136 3.59 -10.19 18.09
C VAL A 136 3.98 -8.75 18.37
N ASN A 137 4.16 -7.96 17.31
CA ASN A 137 4.46 -6.53 17.40
C ASN A 137 3.21 -5.71 17.05
N ILE A 138 2.82 -4.79 17.93
CA ILE A 138 1.80 -3.78 17.63
C ILE A 138 2.50 -2.54 17.08
N ALA A 139 2.59 -2.51 15.75
CA ALA A 139 3.07 -1.36 15.01
C ALA A 139 1.93 -0.33 14.88
N SER A 140 1.81 0.33 13.73
CA SER A 140 0.72 1.26 13.46
C SER A 140 0.60 1.46 11.95
N LEU A 141 -0.52 2.02 11.50
CA LEU A 141 -0.57 2.67 10.19
C LEU A 141 0.54 3.74 10.06
N ALA A 142 0.99 4.32 11.18
CA ALA A 142 2.13 5.24 11.20
C ALA A 142 3.46 4.61 10.76
N SER A 143 3.56 3.29 10.61
CA SER A 143 4.68 2.61 9.95
C SER A 143 4.73 2.86 8.44
N PHE A 144 3.61 3.30 7.84
CA PHE A 144 3.50 3.57 6.41
C PHE A 144 3.19 5.05 6.14
N LEU A 145 2.43 5.70 7.03
CA LEU A 145 1.98 7.07 6.84
C LEU A 145 2.19 7.89 8.11
N THR A 146 3.20 8.76 8.11
CA THR A 146 3.49 9.63 9.26
C THR A 146 2.77 10.97 9.13
N GLN A 147 2.01 11.34 10.17
CA GLN A 147 1.27 12.60 10.22
C GLN A 147 2.10 13.73 10.84
N ALA A 148 1.77 14.98 10.49
CA ALA A 148 2.34 16.15 11.15
C ALA A 148 2.14 16.06 12.68
N ALA A 149 3.16 16.49 13.42
CA ALA A 149 3.25 16.36 14.88
C ALA A 149 3.28 14.91 15.42
N ASN A 150 3.59 13.91 14.58
CA ASN A 150 3.84 12.52 14.99
C ASN A 150 5.13 11.96 14.34
N VAL A 151 6.09 12.82 14.02
CA VAL A 151 7.32 12.43 13.29
C VAL A 151 8.14 11.41 14.08
N ASP A 152 8.31 11.67 15.37
CA ASP A 152 9.01 10.78 16.31
C ASP A 152 8.27 9.45 16.49
N TYR A 153 6.96 9.49 16.69
CA TYR A 153 6.10 8.30 16.79
C TYR A 153 6.17 7.45 15.51
N GLY A 154 5.96 8.05 14.34
CA GLY A 154 6.03 7.38 13.05
C GLY A 154 7.39 6.70 12.84
N ALA A 155 8.49 7.42 13.10
CA ALA A 155 9.84 6.86 13.01
C ALA A 155 10.01 5.60 13.89
N THR A 156 9.49 5.59 15.12
CA THR A 156 9.57 4.38 15.97
C THR A 156 8.74 3.22 15.43
N LYS A 157 7.60 3.48 14.78
CA LYS A 157 6.73 2.45 14.22
C LYS A 157 7.25 1.90 12.89
N VAL A 158 7.95 2.70 12.08
CA VAL A 158 8.74 2.23 10.94
C VAL A 158 9.89 1.35 11.44
N GLY A 159 10.65 1.80 12.44
CA GLY A 159 11.73 1.03 13.05
C GLY A 159 11.25 -0.33 13.59
N LEU A 160 10.06 -0.37 14.20
CA LEU A 160 9.48 -1.61 14.72
C LEU A 160 9.04 -2.58 13.61
N LEU A 161 8.61 -2.06 12.46
CA LEU A 161 8.33 -2.86 11.26
C LEU A 161 9.62 -3.44 10.68
N ALA A 162 10.66 -2.64 10.51
CA ALA A 162 11.97 -3.11 10.06
C ALA A 162 12.56 -4.18 11.01
N PHE A 163 12.43 -3.98 12.33
CA PHE A 163 12.77 -5.00 13.34
C PHE A 163 12.00 -6.31 13.11
N HIS A 164 10.70 -6.23 12.87
CA HIS A 164 9.86 -7.40 12.64
C HIS A 164 10.29 -8.19 11.41
N GLU A 165 10.56 -7.51 10.30
CA GLU A 165 11.03 -8.10 9.05
C GLU A 165 12.39 -8.78 9.24
N GLY A 166 13.34 -8.06 9.83
CA GLY A 166 14.68 -8.58 10.15
C GLY A 166 14.60 -9.83 11.02
N LEU A 167 13.83 -9.79 12.11
CA LEU A 167 13.64 -10.94 13.00
C LEU A 167 13.10 -12.17 12.25
N LYS A 168 12.14 -12.01 11.34
CA LYS A 168 11.64 -13.13 10.52
C LYS A 168 12.74 -13.74 9.66
N GLN A 169 13.59 -12.91 9.06
CA GLN A 169 14.71 -13.37 8.26
C GLN A 169 15.72 -14.13 9.14
N GLU A 170 16.05 -13.61 10.32
CA GLU A 170 16.97 -14.29 11.25
C GLU A 170 16.41 -15.64 11.71
N LEU A 171 15.12 -15.69 12.11
CA LEU A 171 14.47 -16.93 12.54
C LEU A 171 14.53 -18.02 11.47
N ARG A 172 14.32 -17.65 10.20
CA ARG A 172 14.31 -18.61 9.08
C ARG A 172 15.73 -18.99 8.64
N HIS A 173 16.60 -18.01 8.46
CA HIS A 173 17.85 -18.19 7.72
C HIS A 173 19.09 -18.27 8.61
N ILE A 174 19.04 -17.74 9.83
CA ILE A 174 20.17 -17.75 10.77
C ILE A 174 19.94 -18.81 11.86
N TYR A 175 18.80 -18.75 12.55
CA TYR A 175 18.53 -19.63 13.69
C TYR A 175 17.90 -20.97 13.31
N ASN A 176 17.49 -21.14 12.03
CA ASN A 176 16.83 -22.34 11.53
C ASN A 176 15.64 -22.78 12.41
N ALA A 177 14.84 -21.81 12.84
CA ALA A 177 13.72 -21.97 13.77
C ALA A 177 12.37 -21.60 13.12
N PRO A 178 11.93 -22.29 12.05
CA PRO A 178 10.71 -21.93 11.31
C PRO A 178 9.40 -22.09 12.10
N GLY A 179 9.42 -22.80 13.22
CA GLY A 179 8.29 -22.95 14.14
C GLY A 179 8.12 -21.79 15.14
N VAL A 180 9.11 -20.87 15.20
CA VAL A 180 8.94 -19.58 15.89
C VAL A 180 8.26 -18.61 14.93
N ARG A 181 7.04 -18.19 15.28
CA ARG A 181 6.24 -17.28 14.48
C ARG A 181 6.54 -15.84 14.84
N ALA A 182 6.36 -14.96 13.87
CA ALA A 182 6.26 -13.53 14.12
C ALA A 182 5.03 -12.97 13.38
N THR A 183 4.30 -12.08 14.05
CA THR A 183 3.18 -11.32 13.48
C THR A 183 3.37 -9.85 13.76
N VAL A 184 3.01 -9.00 12.81
CA VAL A 184 2.90 -7.55 13.02
C VAL A 184 1.49 -7.10 12.71
N ILE A 185 0.98 -6.20 13.54
CA ILE A 185 -0.36 -5.62 13.39
C ILE A 185 -0.20 -4.11 13.22
N HIS A 186 -0.94 -3.55 12.26
CA HIS A 186 -0.94 -2.14 11.91
C HIS A 186 -2.33 -1.54 12.19
N PRO A 187 -2.64 -1.18 13.45
CA PRO A 187 -3.87 -0.48 13.74
C PRO A 187 -3.86 0.93 13.15
N THR A 188 -5.02 1.39 12.70
CA THR A 188 -5.29 2.82 12.49
C THR A 188 -5.54 3.50 13.84
N TRP A 189 -6.29 4.59 13.87
CA TRP A 189 -6.73 5.22 15.11
C TRP A 189 -7.58 4.26 15.94
N VAL A 190 -7.16 4.00 17.19
CA VAL A 190 -7.86 3.10 18.12
C VAL A 190 -8.30 3.86 19.35
N ASN A 191 -9.56 3.73 19.74
CA ASN A 191 -10.14 4.37 20.93
C ASN A 191 -9.47 3.89 22.24
N THR A 192 -8.34 4.52 22.58
CA THR A 192 -7.47 4.17 23.70
C THR A 192 -7.07 5.43 24.47
N PRO A 193 -6.57 5.32 25.72
CA PRO A 193 -6.08 6.47 26.47
C PRO A 193 -5.03 7.31 25.72
N MET A 194 -4.21 6.68 24.85
CA MET A 194 -3.19 7.37 24.05
C MET A 194 -3.77 8.50 23.18
N ILE A 195 -4.98 8.32 22.63
CA ILE A 195 -5.59 9.30 21.72
C ILE A 195 -6.74 10.07 22.36
N GLU A 196 -6.96 9.91 23.66
CA GLU A 196 -8.02 10.59 24.40
C GLU A 196 -8.02 12.12 24.20
N PRO A 197 -6.86 12.82 24.17
CA PRO A 197 -6.84 14.25 23.88
C PRO A 197 -7.41 14.59 22.49
N ILE A 198 -7.12 13.76 21.49
CA ILE A 198 -7.59 13.92 20.11
C ILE A 198 -9.10 13.65 20.02
N LEU A 199 -9.58 12.61 20.71
CA LEU A 199 -11.01 12.28 20.78
C LEU A 199 -11.82 13.40 21.44
N LYS A 200 -11.31 13.99 22.53
CA LYS A 200 -11.94 15.14 23.20
C LYS A 200 -11.97 16.40 22.34
N ALA A 201 -10.94 16.60 21.50
CA ALA A 201 -10.89 17.71 20.56
C ALA A 201 -11.89 17.57 19.39
N GLY A 202 -12.50 16.40 19.18
CA GLY A 202 -13.50 16.17 18.13
C GLY A 202 -12.93 16.22 16.71
N THR A 203 -11.61 16.19 16.55
CA THR A 203 -10.93 16.33 15.25
C THR A 203 -10.85 15.02 14.46
N LEU A 204 -11.22 13.90 15.10
CA LEU A 204 -11.11 12.57 14.53
C LEU A 204 -12.47 12.01 14.09
N GLY A 205 -12.62 11.69 12.81
CA GLY A 205 -13.91 11.26 12.24
C GLY A 205 -14.26 9.79 12.46
N ARG A 206 -13.32 8.86 12.24
CA ARG A 206 -13.54 7.40 12.39
C ARG A 206 -12.32 6.76 13.06
N TYR A 207 -12.57 5.78 13.92
CA TYR A 207 -11.57 5.01 14.66
C TYR A 207 -12.09 3.59 14.89
N VAL A 208 -11.20 2.66 15.20
CA VAL A 208 -11.54 1.28 15.57
C VAL A 208 -11.59 1.10 17.08
N GLU A 209 -12.31 0.08 17.54
CA GLU A 209 -12.38 -0.24 18.97
C GLU A 209 -11.22 -1.15 19.38
N PRO A 210 -10.67 -1.01 20.61
CA PRO A 210 -9.56 -1.86 21.07
C PRO A 210 -9.83 -3.36 20.98
N LYS A 211 -11.10 -3.77 21.09
CA LYS A 211 -11.54 -5.17 20.96
C LYS A 211 -11.28 -5.75 19.57
N ASP A 212 -11.31 -4.93 18.52
CA ASP A 212 -11.18 -5.40 17.13
C ASP A 212 -9.71 -5.74 16.84
N VAL A 213 -8.80 -4.88 17.29
CA VAL A 213 -7.34 -5.11 17.25
C VAL A 213 -6.96 -6.29 18.16
N ALA A 214 -7.47 -6.33 19.39
CA ALA A 214 -7.23 -7.44 20.30
C ALA A 214 -7.73 -8.78 19.73
N GLY A 215 -8.89 -8.77 19.05
CA GLY A 215 -9.42 -9.95 18.36
C GLY A 215 -8.48 -10.43 17.25
N ALA A 216 -7.87 -9.51 16.49
CA ALA A 216 -6.86 -9.87 15.49
C ALA A 216 -5.61 -10.51 16.13
N VAL A 217 -5.09 -9.93 17.22
CA VAL A 217 -3.97 -10.50 17.98
C VAL A 217 -4.29 -11.91 18.46
N VAL A 218 -5.43 -12.09 19.13
CA VAL A 218 -5.82 -13.38 19.70
C VAL A 218 -6.01 -14.42 18.61
N ARG A 219 -6.63 -14.06 17.47
CA ARG A 219 -6.73 -14.97 16.31
C ARG A 219 -5.37 -15.41 15.80
N GLN A 220 -4.40 -14.49 15.69
CA GLN A 220 -3.05 -14.81 15.24
C GLN A 220 -2.32 -15.71 16.25
N LEU A 221 -2.47 -15.45 17.55
CA LEU A 221 -1.89 -16.29 18.60
C LEU A 221 -2.46 -17.71 18.58
N THR A 222 -3.77 -17.87 18.36
CA THR A 222 -4.48 -19.16 18.49
C THR A 222 -4.72 -19.92 17.20
N SER A 223 -4.44 -19.35 16.01
CA SER A 223 -4.70 -20.03 14.74
C SER A 223 -3.59 -21.03 14.37
N GLY A 224 -4.02 -22.24 13.98
CA GLY A 224 -3.22 -23.44 13.64
C GLY A 224 -2.24 -23.35 12.46
N ASN A 225 -2.22 -22.24 11.72
CA ASN A 225 -1.60 -22.21 10.40
C ASN A 225 -0.08 -22.04 10.46
N LEU A 226 0.62 -23.19 10.51
CA LEU A 226 2.02 -23.33 10.09
C LEU A 226 2.18 -23.26 8.56
N ALA A 227 1.08 -23.17 7.81
CA ALA A 227 1.11 -23.06 6.35
C ALA A 227 1.86 -21.79 5.93
N SER A 228 2.86 -22.02 5.10
CA SER A 228 3.85 -21.11 4.51
C SER A 228 3.29 -20.01 3.61
N ASN A 229 2.01 -19.63 3.72
CA ASN A 229 1.35 -18.70 2.80
C ASN A 229 0.69 -17.50 3.52
N PHE A 230 1.33 -16.33 3.40
CA PHE A 230 0.72 -15.04 3.03
C PHE A 230 -0.28 -14.24 3.90
N LYS A 231 -0.56 -14.53 5.18
CA LYS A 231 -1.32 -13.55 6.03
C LYS A 231 -0.77 -13.36 7.45
N ARG A 232 0.45 -12.83 7.59
CA ARG A 232 1.07 -12.51 8.91
C ARG A 232 1.23 -11.02 9.21
N GLU A 233 0.85 -10.17 8.26
CA GLU A 233 0.59 -8.75 8.45
C GLU A 233 -0.92 -8.54 8.55
N THR A 234 -1.37 -7.82 9.56
CA THR A 234 -2.80 -7.51 9.71
C THR A 234 -3.00 -6.01 9.88
N THR A 235 -3.52 -5.38 8.82
CA THR A 235 -4.01 -4.00 8.89
C THR A 235 -5.46 -4.00 9.38
N VAL A 236 -5.78 -3.16 10.36
CA VAL A 236 -7.14 -3.05 10.91
C VAL A 236 -7.70 -1.68 10.52
N PRO A 237 -8.41 -1.56 9.38
CA PRO A 237 -8.83 -0.27 8.85
C PRO A 237 -10.05 0.30 9.59
N SER A 238 -9.95 1.55 10.03
CA SER A 238 -11.10 2.47 10.12
C SER A 238 -11.15 3.27 8.83
N SER A 239 -12.31 3.38 8.19
CA SER A 239 -12.50 4.16 6.96
C SER A 239 -11.88 5.57 7.11
N PHE A 240 -10.86 5.85 6.30
CA PHE A 240 -9.91 6.93 6.56
C PHE A 240 -10.25 8.18 5.74
N ASN A 241 -10.06 9.37 6.32
CA ASN A 241 -10.34 10.65 5.68
C ASN A 241 -9.06 11.51 5.74
N LEU A 242 -8.26 11.47 4.67
CA LEU A 242 -7.00 12.22 4.55
C LEU A 242 -7.30 13.66 4.14
N LYS A 243 -7.09 14.63 5.04
CA LYS A 243 -7.11 16.04 4.66
C LYS A 243 -5.76 16.74 4.63
N ASN A 244 -4.69 16.24 5.27
CA ASN A 244 -3.38 16.91 5.28
C ASN A 244 -2.23 15.94 5.58
N ALA A 245 -1.80 15.14 4.61
CA ALA A 245 -0.51 14.44 4.66
C ALA A 245 0.23 14.71 3.35
N THR A 246 1.48 15.15 3.45
CA THR A 246 2.38 15.33 2.31
C THR A 246 3.69 14.67 2.71
N LEU A 247 4.06 13.61 2.00
CA LEU A 247 5.30 12.85 2.17
C LEU A 247 6.15 13.04 0.91
N VAL A 248 7.46 13.08 1.08
CA VAL A 248 8.47 13.12 0.01
C VAL A 248 9.36 11.90 0.19
N GLU A 249 9.25 10.94 -0.73
CA GLU A 249 10.14 9.79 -0.89
C GLU A 249 10.37 9.53 -2.39
N PHE A 250 11.41 8.77 -2.73
CA PHE A 250 11.74 8.35 -4.11
C PHE A 250 10.65 7.37 -4.60
N ASN A 251 9.52 7.95 -4.99
CA ASN A 251 8.33 7.26 -5.47
C ASN A 251 8.44 7.02 -6.97
N ALA A 252 8.03 5.85 -7.44
CA ALA A 252 7.38 5.82 -8.75
C ALA A 252 6.19 6.78 -8.65
N HIS A 253 6.31 7.98 -9.24
CA HIS A 253 5.35 9.04 -9.03
C HIS A 253 4.00 8.69 -9.67
N ALA A 254 3.11 8.03 -8.93
CA ALA A 254 1.72 7.88 -9.32
C ALA A 254 1.05 9.25 -9.34
N ARG A 255 0.64 9.72 -10.51
CA ARG A 255 -0.03 11.01 -10.63
C ARG A 255 -1.52 10.89 -10.35
N ASP A 256 -1.97 11.49 -9.25
CA ASP A 256 -3.40 11.70 -8.99
C ASP A 256 -3.96 12.78 -9.93
N TRP A 257 -4.64 12.33 -10.99
CA TRP A 257 -5.27 13.20 -11.98
C TRP A 257 -6.45 14.00 -11.41
N THR A 258 -7.06 13.58 -10.30
CA THR A 258 -8.21 14.28 -9.68
C THR A 258 -7.84 15.63 -9.06
N LYS A 259 -6.53 15.89 -8.87
CA LYS A 259 -6.03 17.19 -8.42
C LYS A 259 -6.13 18.26 -9.52
N ILE A 260 -6.12 17.85 -10.79
CA ILE A 260 -6.24 18.75 -11.96
C ILE A 260 -7.69 19.19 -12.20
N GLU A 261 -8.67 18.46 -11.66
CA GLU A 261 -10.08 18.90 -11.70
C GLU A 261 -10.28 20.29 -11.04
N LYS A 262 -9.41 20.66 -10.09
CA LYS A 262 -9.40 22.00 -9.46
C LYS A 262 -8.38 22.97 -10.06
N GLU A 263 -7.44 22.48 -10.87
CA GLU A 263 -6.29 23.21 -11.38
C GLU A 263 -6.01 22.79 -12.83
N THR A 264 -6.20 23.68 -13.81
CA THR A 264 -5.89 23.41 -15.22
C THR A 264 -4.45 22.90 -15.40
N PHE A 265 -4.15 22.26 -16.53
CA PHE A 265 -2.81 21.86 -16.93
C PHE A 265 -1.79 22.99 -16.79
N GLU A 266 -2.22 24.24 -17.00
CA GLU A 266 -1.39 25.43 -16.82
C GLU A 266 -0.94 25.69 -15.37
N LYS A 267 -1.70 25.22 -14.38
CA LYS A 267 -1.40 25.33 -12.95
C LYS A 267 -0.74 24.07 -12.38
N SER A 268 -0.66 23.01 -13.17
CA SER A 268 -0.09 21.74 -12.73
C SER A 268 1.38 21.87 -12.31
N GLU A 269 1.72 21.34 -11.13
CA GLU A 269 3.10 21.18 -10.66
C GLU A 269 3.94 20.25 -11.54
N VAL A 270 3.27 19.38 -12.32
CA VAL A 270 3.91 18.38 -13.18
C VAL A 270 4.08 18.87 -14.61
N PHE A 271 3.16 19.70 -15.14
CA PHE A 271 3.20 20.17 -16.54
C PHE A 271 3.43 21.68 -16.64
N ASN A 272 4.53 22.15 -16.07
CA ASN A 272 4.95 23.55 -16.10
C ASN A 272 6.33 23.72 -16.74
N ARG A 273 6.99 24.87 -16.52
CA ARG A 273 8.30 25.21 -17.09
C ARG A 273 9.47 24.91 -16.16
N SER A 274 9.23 24.37 -14.97
CA SER A 274 10.27 24.12 -13.97
C SER A 274 11.18 22.97 -14.41
N ALA A 275 12.40 22.97 -13.88
CA ALA A 275 13.36 21.89 -14.07
C ALA A 275 12.92 20.55 -13.44
N THR A 276 11.94 20.58 -12.54
CA THR A 276 11.38 19.40 -11.85
C THR A 276 10.07 18.90 -12.49
N SER A 277 9.64 19.52 -13.60
CA SER A 277 8.41 19.16 -14.30
C SER A 277 8.64 18.07 -15.34
N LEU A 278 7.54 17.49 -15.83
CA LEU A 278 7.51 16.71 -17.06
C LEU A 278 7.37 17.60 -18.31
N CYS A 279 7.66 18.90 -18.22
CA CYS A 279 7.53 19.93 -19.26
C CYS A 279 6.08 20.34 -19.58
N ARG A 280 5.93 21.55 -20.14
CA ARG A 280 4.62 22.11 -20.51
C ARG A 280 4.12 21.56 -21.86
N LYS A 281 3.07 22.20 -22.39
CA LYS A 281 2.62 22.09 -23.79
C LYS A 281 3.75 22.39 -24.78
N GLY A 282 3.62 21.82 -25.98
CA GLY A 282 4.50 22.10 -27.11
C GLY A 282 4.33 23.50 -27.68
N ALA A 283 5.17 23.84 -28.66
CA ALA A 283 5.02 25.06 -29.46
C ALA A 283 3.61 25.14 -30.06
N PRO A 284 2.97 26.32 -30.09
CA PRO A 284 1.63 26.46 -30.65
C PRO A 284 1.65 26.14 -32.15
N LEU A 285 0.66 25.38 -32.60
CA LEU A 285 0.36 25.17 -34.02
C LEU A 285 -0.99 25.80 -34.34
N ASN A 286 -1.07 26.50 -35.47
CA ASN A 286 -2.31 27.11 -35.96
C ASN A 286 -3.14 26.06 -36.70
N TYR A 287 -3.85 25.21 -35.94
CA TYR A 287 -4.91 24.38 -36.50
C TYR A 287 -6.25 25.10 -36.36
N THR A 288 -7.17 24.88 -37.31
CA THR A 288 -8.56 25.33 -37.20
C THR A 288 -9.51 24.18 -36.89
N ASP A 289 -9.06 22.96 -37.14
CA ASP A 289 -9.83 21.74 -36.99
C ASP A 289 -9.85 21.29 -35.52
N SER A 290 -10.88 20.53 -35.15
CA SER A 290 -11.00 19.92 -33.82
C SER A 290 -10.27 18.59 -33.74
N ASP A 291 -9.93 18.21 -32.52
CA ASP A 291 -9.45 16.86 -32.22
C ASP A 291 -10.62 15.89 -32.23
N VAL A 292 -10.45 14.77 -32.93
CA VAL A 292 -11.45 13.72 -33.04
C VAL A 292 -10.86 12.46 -32.44
N ILE A 293 -11.42 12.03 -31.31
CA ILE A 293 -11.00 10.85 -30.57
C ILE A 293 -12.09 9.79 -30.71
N ILE A 294 -11.70 8.64 -31.24
CA ILE A 294 -12.59 7.48 -31.42
C ILE A 294 -11.93 6.29 -30.72
N ILE A 295 -12.55 5.83 -29.63
CA ILE A 295 -12.04 4.72 -28.81
C ILE A 295 -13.22 3.81 -28.50
N ASN A 296 -13.07 2.52 -28.81
CA ASN A 296 -14.05 1.46 -28.54
C ASN A 296 -15.48 1.77 -29.02
N SER A 297 -15.64 2.60 -30.06
CA SER A 297 -16.93 3.19 -30.39
C SER A 297 -17.02 3.60 -31.85
N GLN A 298 -18.24 3.65 -32.39
CA GLN A 298 -18.54 4.28 -33.68
C GLN A 298 -18.81 5.79 -33.52
N TYR A 299 -18.92 6.28 -32.28
CA TYR A 299 -19.27 7.66 -31.97
C TYR A 299 -18.00 8.48 -31.68
N PRO A 300 -17.66 9.47 -32.53
CA PRO A 300 -16.52 10.33 -32.26
C PRO A 300 -16.78 11.26 -31.08
N ASN A 301 -15.77 11.41 -30.22
CA ASN A 301 -15.65 12.49 -29.25
C ASN A 301 -14.86 13.63 -29.89
N ILE A 302 -15.42 14.83 -29.87
CA ILE A 302 -14.85 15.99 -30.53
C ILE A 302 -14.42 16.98 -29.46
N PHE A 303 -13.14 17.34 -29.46
CA PHE A 303 -12.55 18.28 -28.52
C PHE A 303 -11.93 19.46 -29.26
N PRO A 304 -11.98 20.68 -28.69
CA PRO A 304 -11.25 21.79 -29.26
C PRO A 304 -9.75 21.49 -29.21
N HIS A 305 -9.04 21.77 -30.32
CA HIS A 305 -7.59 21.80 -30.28
C HIS A 305 -7.15 22.87 -29.27
N CYS A 306 -6.08 22.60 -28.54
CA CYS A 306 -5.57 23.51 -27.53
C CYS A 306 -4.40 24.32 -28.08
N THR A 307 -3.74 25.09 -27.22
CA THR A 307 -2.76 26.11 -27.63
C THR A 307 -1.33 25.56 -27.79
N GLY A 308 -1.18 24.25 -27.98
CA GLY A 308 0.09 23.54 -28.20
C GLY A 308 0.16 22.86 -29.57
N GLY A 309 0.65 21.62 -29.61
CA GLY A 309 0.69 20.75 -30.80
C GLY A 309 2.08 20.49 -31.39
N GLY A 310 3.02 21.41 -31.20
CA GLY A 310 4.40 21.33 -31.68
C GLY A 310 5.37 20.68 -30.68
N CYS A 311 6.67 20.82 -30.92
CA CYS A 311 7.70 20.28 -30.04
C CYS A 311 7.67 20.92 -28.64
N VAL A 312 7.91 20.12 -27.60
CA VAL A 312 8.19 20.59 -26.24
C VAL A 312 9.54 21.30 -26.22
N ALA A 313 9.56 22.53 -25.70
CA ALA A 313 10.77 23.39 -25.70
C ALA A 313 11.36 23.64 -24.31
N SER A 314 10.66 23.26 -23.22
CA SER A 314 11.14 23.43 -21.84
C SER A 314 11.97 22.24 -21.38
N ARG A 315 13.00 22.48 -20.58
CA ARG A 315 13.71 21.42 -19.84
C ARG A 315 12.78 20.80 -18.77
N PRO A 316 13.00 19.55 -18.34
CA PRO A 316 14.14 18.67 -18.66
C PRO A 316 14.06 17.93 -20.00
N PHE A 317 12.88 17.80 -20.62
CA PHE A 317 12.68 16.94 -21.80
C PHE A 317 12.69 17.67 -23.15
N ALA A 318 13.09 18.94 -23.24
CA ALA A 318 13.21 19.67 -24.51
C ALA A 318 14.04 18.94 -25.60
N TYR A 319 14.99 18.09 -25.18
CA TYR A 319 15.91 17.36 -26.06
C TYR A 319 15.66 15.86 -26.08
N ILE A 320 14.56 15.38 -25.48
CA ILE A 320 14.21 13.97 -25.61
C ILE A 320 13.88 13.68 -27.08
N THR A 321 14.35 12.54 -27.58
CA THR A 321 14.09 12.10 -28.94
C THR A 321 13.17 10.89 -28.91
N VAL A 322 12.01 11.00 -29.54
CA VAL A 322 11.11 9.89 -29.81
C VAL A 322 11.65 9.17 -31.04
N ASN A 323 12.16 7.95 -30.86
CA ASN A 323 12.92 7.24 -31.89
C ASN A 323 12.10 6.22 -32.71
N LEU A 324 10.91 5.83 -32.24
CA LEU A 324 10.08 4.78 -32.84
C LEU A 324 8.71 5.33 -33.25
N GLY A 325 7.98 4.58 -34.08
CA GLY A 325 6.67 5.00 -34.60
C GLY A 325 6.74 6.22 -35.53
N PRO A 326 5.60 6.88 -35.82
CA PRO A 326 4.25 6.53 -35.37
C PRO A 326 3.74 5.21 -35.97
N VAL A 327 2.85 4.54 -35.25
CA VAL A 327 2.19 3.28 -35.67
C VAL A 327 0.71 3.52 -35.92
N GLY A 328 0.08 4.35 -35.08
CA GLY A 328 -1.34 4.68 -35.18
C GLY A 328 -1.62 6.02 -34.49
N LEU A 329 -0.86 7.05 -34.85
CA LEU A 329 -0.93 8.36 -34.20
C LEU A 329 -2.16 9.12 -34.68
N ALA A 330 -3.10 9.41 -33.77
CA ALA A 330 -4.25 10.26 -34.08
C ALA A 330 -3.83 11.73 -34.22
N LEU A 331 -4.20 12.34 -35.35
CA LEU A 331 -3.94 13.72 -35.70
C LEU A 331 -5.22 14.57 -35.67
N VAL A 332 -5.03 15.89 -35.54
CA VAL A 332 -6.11 16.89 -35.64
C VAL A 332 -6.86 16.72 -36.97
N GLY A 333 -8.19 16.85 -36.93
CA GLY A 333 -9.03 16.73 -38.13
C GLY A 333 -9.33 15.29 -38.58
N ASN A 334 -9.39 14.35 -37.63
CA ASN A 334 -9.73 12.92 -37.86
C ASN A 334 -8.80 12.23 -38.87
N LYS A 335 -7.50 12.46 -38.75
CA LYS A 335 -6.47 11.80 -39.55
C LYS A 335 -5.65 10.87 -38.66
N THR A 336 -5.04 9.85 -39.26
CA THR A 336 -4.15 8.93 -38.54
C THR A 336 -2.84 8.82 -39.31
N ASP A 337 -1.72 8.98 -38.60
CA ASP A 337 -0.38 8.76 -39.16
C ASP A 337 0.11 7.35 -38.79
N THR A 338 0.36 6.55 -39.81
CA THR A 338 0.89 5.18 -39.73
C THR A 338 2.23 5.04 -40.47
N SER A 339 2.84 6.17 -40.86
CA SER A 339 4.02 6.22 -41.74
C SER A 339 5.33 5.77 -41.07
N GLY A 340 5.37 5.68 -39.74
CA GLY A 340 6.58 5.46 -38.95
C GLY A 340 7.18 4.06 -38.98
N ALA A 341 6.64 3.16 -39.79
CA ALA A 341 7.18 1.82 -40.04
C ALA A 341 7.48 0.98 -38.78
N GLY A 342 6.73 1.18 -37.69
CA GLY A 342 6.81 0.38 -36.47
C GLY A 342 8.10 0.61 -35.67
N CYS A 343 8.97 -0.41 -35.68
CA CYS A 343 10.21 -0.45 -34.88
C CYS A 343 11.43 0.16 -35.60
N LYS A 344 11.26 0.81 -36.75
CA LYS A 344 12.38 1.46 -37.45
C LYS A 344 12.79 2.76 -36.76
N TYR A 345 14.05 3.13 -36.92
CA TYR A 345 14.59 4.39 -36.41
C TYR A 345 13.96 5.59 -37.12
N ASN A 346 13.21 6.39 -36.39
CA ASN A 346 12.50 7.59 -36.85
C ASN A 346 12.58 8.71 -35.78
N PRO A 347 13.76 9.34 -35.59
CA PRO A 347 14.00 10.31 -34.53
C PRO A 347 13.24 11.62 -34.77
N ARG A 348 12.46 12.05 -33.78
CA ARG A 348 11.74 13.33 -33.78
C ARG A 348 11.54 13.87 -32.36
N CYS A 349 11.16 15.13 -32.27
CA CYS A 349 10.89 15.77 -30.97
C CYS A 349 9.61 15.21 -30.33
N LEU A 350 9.56 15.23 -29.00
CA LEU A 350 8.32 15.06 -28.25
C LEU A 350 7.36 16.23 -28.53
N LYS A 351 6.11 15.95 -28.89
CA LYS A 351 5.07 16.97 -29.11
C LYS A 351 3.94 16.83 -28.08
N ARG A 352 3.36 17.95 -27.63
CA ARG A 352 2.21 17.95 -26.72
C ARG A 352 1.19 19.03 -27.03
N ASP A 353 -0.07 18.68 -26.88
CA ASP A 353 -1.19 19.61 -26.88
C ASP A 353 -2.09 19.30 -25.68
N LEU A 354 -1.79 19.93 -24.54
CA LEU A 354 -2.45 19.63 -23.27
C LEU A 354 -3.92 20.08 -23.33
N THR A 355 -4.86 19.14 -23.17
CA THR A 355 -6.30 19.35 -23.33
C THR A 355 -7.04 19.11 -22.01
N ASP A 356 -7.34 20.20 -21.29
CA ASP A 356 -8.03 20.14 -20.00
C ASP A 356 -9.43 19.53 -20.10
N GLU A 357 -10.17 19.83 -21.17
CA GLU A 357 -11.54 19.33 -21.44
C GLU A 357 -11.64 17.80 -21.36
N ILE A 358 -10.63 17.08 -21.86
CA ILE A 358 -10.59 15.61 -21.84
C ILE A 358 -10.48 15.11 -20.40
N LEU A 359 -9.65 15.76 -19.57
CA LEU A 359 -9.54 15.42 -18.15
C LEU A 359 -10.85 15.70 -17.40
N TYR A 360 -11.49 16.83 -17.67
CA TYR A 360 -12.77 17.17 -17.06
C TYR A 360 -13.85 16.13 -17.38
N CYS A 361 -13.90 15.65 -18.64
CA CYS A 361 -14.90 14.67 -19.05
C CYS A 361 -14.65 13.27 -18.46
N TYR A 362 -13.40 12.79 -18.48
CA TYR A 362 -13.14 11.36 -18.25
C TYR A 362 -12.25 11.06 -17.05
N VAL A 363 -11.46 12.01 -16.58
CA VAL A 363 -10.43 11.80 -15.55
C VAL A 363 -10.71 12.69 -14.32
N ASN A 364 -11.97 12.69 -13.89
CA ASN A 364 -12.47 13.43 -12.74
C ASN A 364 -12.78 12.48 -11.57
N LYS A 365 -13.05 13.04 -10.38
CA LYS A 365 -13.34 12.24 -9.17
C LYS A 365 -14.49 11.25 -9.34
N THR A 366 -15.52 11.63 -10.08
CA THR A 366 -16.67 10.77 -10.34
C THR A 366 -16.22 9.52 -11.09
N SER A 367 -15.41 9.66 -12.14
CA SER A 367 -14.87 8.53 -12.90
C SER A 367 -14.08 7.56 -12.01
N PHE A 368 -13.20 8.07 -11.13
CA PHE A 368 -12.46 7.21 -10.20
C PHE A 368 -13.37 6.54 -9.16
N LEU A 369 -14.38 7.25 -8.65
CA LEU A 369 -15.33 6.67 -7.70
C LEU A 369 -16.20 5.61 -8.35
N THR A 370 -16.62 5.78 -9.61
CA THR A 370 -17.36 4.76 -10.36
C THR A 370 -16.50 3.51 -10.53
N LEU A 371 -15.24 3.65 -10.94
CA LEU A 371 -14.30 2.54 -11.01
C LEU A 371 -14.13 1.83 -9.66
N LEU A 372 -13.86 2.59 -8.60
CA LEU A 372 -13.57 2.01 -7.30
C LEU A 372 -14.79 1.40 -6.63
N ARG A 373 -15.97 2.01 -6.75
CA ARG A 373 -17.18 1.66 -5.99
C ARG A 373 -18.14 0.77 -6.77
N ASP A 374 -18.37 1.08 -8.04
CA ASP A 374 -19.51 0.57 -8.83
C ASP A 374 -19.10 -0.58 -9.78
N THR A 375 -17.86 -1.08 -9.69
CA THR A 375 -17.41 -2.27 -10.41
C THR A 375 -17.22 -3.45 -9.46
N ASP A 376 -17.98 -4.52 -9.70
CA ASP A 376 -18.05 -5.67 -8.82
C ASP A 376 -16.99 -6.73 -9.14
N ASP A 377 -16.63 -6.88 -10.42
CA ASP A 377 -15.66 -7.84 -10.92
C ASP A 377 -14.57 -7.18 -11.79
N ILE A 378 -13.50 -7.94 -12.09
CA ILE A 378 -12.35 -7.45 -12.85
C ILE A 378 -12.71 -7.12 -14.30
N TRP A 379 -13.69 -7.81 -14.88
CA TRP A 379 -14.13 -7.55 -16.25
C TRP A 379 -14.73 -6.14 -16.37
N TRP A 380 -15.64 -5.78 -15.47
CA TRP A 380 -16.20 -4.43 -15.44
C TRP A 380 -15.17 -3.39 -15.03
N PHE A 381 -14.31 -3.69 -14.06
CA PHE A 381 -13.24 -2.77 -13.66
C PHE A 381 -12.36 -2.36 -14.86
N GLN A 382 -11.79 -3.34 -15.58
CA GLN A 382 -10.93 -3.06 -16.74
C GLN A 382 -11.69 -2.44 -17.92
N THR A 383 -12.97 -2.81 -18.10
CA THR A 383 -13.82 -2.28 -19.18
C THR A 383 -14.15 -0.81 -18.96
N ILE A 384 -14.57 -0.41 -17.75
CA ILE A 384 -14.83 0.99 -17.44
C ILE A 384 -13.52 1.80 -17.47
N MET A 385 -12.42 1.22 -16.99
CA MET A 385 -11.11 1.89 -16.98
C MET A 385 -10.62 2.24 -18.38
N SER A 386 -10.84 1.33 -19.33
CA SER A 386 -10.36 1.42 -20.72
C SER A 386 -11.39 1.98 -21.71
N GLY A 387 -12.60 2.30 -21.24
CA GLY A 387 -13.70 2.80 -22.07
C GLY A 387 -14.60 1.67 -22.59
N PRO A 388 -15.90 1.62 -22.20
CA PRO A 388 -16.81 0.57 -22.63
C PRO A 388 -17.10 0.60 -24.13
N TRP A 389 -17.25 -0.57 -24.74
CA TRP A 389 -17.61 -0.69 -26.14
C TRP A 389 -18.97 -0.06 -26.47
N GLY A 390 -19.02 0.69 -27.56
CA GLY A 390 -20.22 1.40 -28.02
C GLY A 390 -20.56 2.66 -27.21
N SER A 391 -19.74 3.03 -26.23
CA SER A 391 -19.94 4.23 -25.41
C SER A 391 -19.22 5.45 -25.99
N ARG A 392 -19.61 6.65 -25.53
CA ARG A 392 -18.79 7.87 -25.68
C ARG A 392 -17.81 8.04 -24.52
N ASP A 393 -17.98 7.27 -23.46
CA ASP A 393 -17.04 7.21 -22.35
C ASP A 393 -15.80 6.42 -22.77
N ILE A 394 -14.67 7.10 -22.80
CA ILE A 394 -13.38 6.48 -23.12
C ILE A 394 -12.68 5.98 -21.87
N GLY A 395 -13.12 6.32 -20.66
CA GLY A 395 -12.50 5.87 -19.42
C GLY A 395 -11.23 6.65 -19.03
N ILE A 396 -10.77 6.41 -17.80
CA ILE A 396 -9.66 7.18 -17.20
C ILE A 396 -8.31 6.93 -17.88
N HIS A 397 -8.12 5.73 -18.46
CA HIS A 397 -6.85 5.32 -19.05
C HIS A 397 -6.58 6.06 -20.36
N PRO A 398 -7.37 5.87 -21.43
CA PRO A 398 -7.14 6.62 -22.65
C PRO A 398 -7.50 8.10 -22.52
N GLY A 399 -8.39 8.49 -21.59
CA GLY A 399 -8.67 9.90 -21.30
C GLY A 399 -7.39 10.65 -20.89
N ALA A 400 -6.61 10.09 -19.98
CA ALA A 400 -5.35 10.70 -19.56
C ALA A 400 -4.30 10.71 -20.70
N HIS A 401 -4.14 9.63 -21.46
CA HIS A 401 -3.23 9.62 -22.63
C HIS A 401 -3.58 10.71 -23.63
N ASN A 402 -4.84 10.76 -24.07
CA ASN A 402 -5.27 11.70 -25.10
C ASN A 402 -5.27 13.16 -24.62
N SER A 403 -5.39 13.39 -23.32
CA SER A 403 -5.27 14.74 -22.73
C SER A 403 -3.87 15.34 -22.85
N LEU A 404 -2.82 14.53 -23.05
CA LEU A 404 -1.46 15.01 -23.29
C LEU A 404 -1.29 15.56 -24.72
N GLY A 405 -2.12 15.05 -25.63
CA GLY A 405 -2.08 15.36 -27.05
C GLY A 405 -0.75 15.02 -27.72
N GLY A 406 -0.57 15.54 -28.93
CA GLY A 406 0.70 15.45 -29.66
C GLY A 406 1.18 14.01 -29.91
N ASP A 407 2.51 13.84 -29.86
CA ASP A 407 3.24 12.66 -30.34
C ASP A 407 4.36 12.32 -29.35
N PRO A 408 4.34 11.13 -28.71
CA PRO A 408 3.47 10.00 -29.01
C PRO A 408 2.21 9.91 -28.13
N GLY A 409 1.78 10.98 -27.45
CA GLY A 409 0.66 10.94 -26.50
C GLY A 409 -0.67 10.43 -27.06
N ARG A 410 -0.92 10.60 -28.37
CA ARG A 410 -2.10 10.08 -29.09
C ARG A 410 -1.82 8.84 -29.93
N ASP A 411 -0.67 8.20 -29.77
CA ASP A 411 -0.34 6.92 -30.40
C ASP A 411 -0.39 5.82 -29.35
N PHE A 412 -1.42 4.96 -29.45
CA PHE A 412 -1.63 3.85 -28.51
C PHE A 412 -0.38 2.98 -28.33
N TRP A 413 0.33 2.68 -29.42
CA TRP A 413 1.46 1.76 -29.44
C TRP A 413 2.76 2.39 -28.95
N VAL A 414 2.90 3.70 -29.15
CA VAL A 414 4.16 4.42 -28.93
C VAL A 414 4.08 5.34 -27.70
N SER A 415 2.96 5.33 -26.99
CA SER A 415 2.72 6.10 -25.78
C SER A 415 3.83 6.01 -24.71
N PRO A 416 4.59 4.90 -24.51
CA PRO A 416 5.73 4.90 -23.59
C PRO A 416 6.87 5.86 -23.93
N GLY A 417 6.93 6.36 -25.18
CA GLY A 417 7.87 7.40 -25.59
C GLY A 417 7.55 8.79 -25.01
N GLU A 418 6.38 8.96 -24.39
CA GLU A 418 6.02 10.14 -23.62
C GLU A 418 6.40 9.95 -22.14
N PRO A 419 7.28 10.79 -21.55
CA PRO A 419 7.70 10.65 -20.16
C PRO A 419 6.59 10.56 -19.10
N ALA A 420 5.41 11.18 -19.32
CA ALA A 420 4.29 11.07 -18.40
C ALA A 420 3.59 9.71 -18.42
N PHE A 421 3.91 8.82 -19.38
CA PHE A 421 3.41 7.44 -19.43
C PHE A 421 3.60 6.72 -18.09
N TRP A 422 4.81 6.80 -17.52
CA TRP A 422 5.16 6.08 -16.29
C TRP A 422 4.38 6.59 -15.09
N ALA A 423 4.24 7.91 -14.96
CA ALA A 423 3.48 8.52 -13.88
C ALA A 423 1.97 8.26 -14.01
N HIS A 424 1.48 8.21 -15.25
CA HIS A 424 0.10 7.83 -15.56
C HIS A 424 -0.18 6.37 -15.19
N HIS A 425 0.66 5.43 -15.65
CA HIS A 425 0.46 3.99 -15.42
C HIS A 425 0.71 3.59 -13.96
N ALA A 426 1.60 4.27 -13.24
CA ALA A 426 1.69 4.12 -11.79
C ALA A 426 0.37 4.53 -11.09
N ASN A 427 -0.37 5.51 -11.62
CA ASN A 427 -1.70 5.83 -11.09
C ASN A 427 -2.77 4.83 -11.52
N ILE A 428 -2.67 4.25 -12.72
CA ILE A 428 -3.56 3.15 -13.13
C ILE A 428 -3.39 1.96 -12.20
N ASP A 429 -2.15 1.56 -11.94
CA ASP A 429 -1.82 0.48 -11.01
C ASP A 429 -2.29 0.82 -9.58
N ARG A 430 -2.11 2.07 -9.13
CA ARG A 430 -2.67 2.54 -7.85
C ARG A 430 -4.18 2.36 -7.75
N VAL A 431 -4.94 2.72 -8.79
CA VAL A 431 -6.40 2.59 -8.78
C VAL A 431 -6.80 1.11 -8.76
N TRP A 432 -6.11 0.28 -9.52
CA TRP A 432 -6.31 -1.17 -9.51
C TRP A 432 -6.00 -1.78 -8.16
N TRP A 433 -4.85 -1.44 -7.57
CA TRP A 433 -4.46 -1.84 -6.22
C TRP A 433 -5.51 -1.44 -5.18
N ILE A 434 -6.00 -0.18 -5.17
CA ILE A 434 -7.07 0.25 -4.26
C ILE A 434 -8.32 -0.61 -4.47
N TRP A 435 -8.71 -0.87 -5.71
CA TRP A 435 -9.88 -1.69 -6.03
C TRP A 435 -9.72 -3.14 -5.53
N GLN A 436 -8.55 -3.75 -5.72
CA GLN A 436 -8.24 -5.10 -5.23
C GLN A 436 -8.29 -5.16 -3.71
N MET A 437 -7.70 -4.18 -3.01
CA MET A 437 -7.63 -4.14 -1.55
C MET A 437 -8.99 -3.95 -0.85
N ARG A 438 -10.06 -3.65 -1.59
CA ARG A 438 -11.43 -3.68 -1.04
C ARG A 438 -11.92 -5.10 -0.72
N ASP A 439 -11.48 -6.09 -1.49
CA ASP A 439 -11.79 -7.51 -1.29
C ASP A 439 -10.67 -8.37 -1.91
N PRO A 440 -9.50 -8.46 -1.27
CA PRO A 440 -8.32 -9.09 -1.86
C PRO A 440 -8.48 -10.59 -2.06
N GLU A 441 -9.38 -11.25 -1.32
CA GLU A 441 -9.64 -12.68 -1.49
C GLU A 441 -10.29 -12.96 -2.84
N VAL A 442 -11.27 -12.15 -3.24
CA VAL A 442 -11.95 -12.30 -4.53
C VAL A 442 -11.17 -11.62 -5.66
N ARG A 443 -10.53 -10.48 -5.41
CA ARG A 443 -10.03 -9.57 -6.46
C ARG A 443 -8.54 -9.73 -6.78
N ALA A 444 -7.78 -10.43 -5.95
CA ALA A 444 -6.36 -10.66 -6.17
C ALA A 444 -5.97 -12.14 -5.99
N ALA A 445 -6.43 -12.79 -4.92
CA ALA A 445 -5.99 -14.14 -4.58
C ALA A 445 -6.78 -15.27 -5.27
N ASN A 446 -8.05 -15.03 -5.63
CA ASN A 446 -8.89 -16.08 -6.22
C ASN A 446 -8.61 -16.24 -7.72
N VAL A 447 -8.03 -17.40 -8.06
CA VAL A 447 -7.65 -17.81 -9.41
C VAL A 447 -8.78 -17.81 -10.45
N SER A 448 -10.05 -17.89 -10.04
CA SER A 448 -11.19 -17.86 -10.98
C SER A 448 -11.79 -16.48 -11.21
N THR A 449 -11.47 -15.50 -10.37
CA THR A 449 -12.10 -14.16 -10.39
C THR A 449 -11.11 -13.01 -10.52
N ALA A 450 -9.82 -13.26 -10.26
CA ALA A 450 -8.77 -12.25 -10.32
C ALA A 450 -8.41 -11.81 -11.75
N VAL A 451 -8.65 -12.67 -12.75
CA VAL A 451 -8.36 -12.42 -14.17
C VAL A 451 -9.60 -12.78 -15.00
N ASN A 452 -9.97 -11.92 -15.94
CA ASN A 452 -11.08 -12.18 -16.87
C ASN A 452 -10.88 -11.45 -18.19
N GLY A 453 -11.28 -12.09 -19.29
CA GLY A 453 -11.26 -11.54 -20.64
C GLY A 453 -10.29 -12.25 -21.59
N PRO A 454 -10.40 -12.00 -22.90
CA PRO A 454 -9.59 -12.65 -23.91
C PRO A 454 -8.11 -12.24 -23.81
N ILE A 455 -7.19 -13.13 -24.17
CA ILE A 455 -5.76 -12.80 -24.23
C ILE A 455 -5.38 -11.96 -25.46
N THR A 456 -6.27 -11.83 -26.43
CA THR A 456 -6.10 -10.96 -27.59
C THR A 456 -7.06 -9.79 -27.53
N MET A 457 -6.63 -8.66 -28.09
CA MET A 457 -7.38 -7.39 -28.03
C MET A 457 -8.78 -7.57 -28.65
N TYR A 458 -9.81 -7.41 -27.80
CA TYR A 458 -11.23 -7.61 -28.12
C TYR A 458 -11.59 -8.97 -28.73
N ASP A 459 -10.75 -9.98 -28.46
CA ASP A 459 -10.87 -11.31 -29.05
C ASP A 459 -10.87 -11.29 -30.59
N LEU A 460 -10.21 -10.29 -31.20
CA LEU A 460 -10.19 -10.11 -32.66
C LEU A 460 -9.19 -11.02 -33.38
N TYR A 461 -8.29 -11.65 -32.64
CA TYR A 461 -7.18 -12.43 -33.18
C TYR A 461 -7.05 -13.77 -32.44
N GLU A 462 -6.61 -14.79 -33.17
CA GLU A 462 -6.27 -16.08 -32.57
C GLU A 462 -5.03 -15.97 -31.66
N PRO A 463 -4.95 -16.77 -30.58
CA PRO A 463 -5.94 -17.76 -30.16
C PRO A 463 -7.12 -17.14 -29.38
N HIS A 464 -8.34 -17.57 -29.72
CA HIS A 464 -9.57 -17.20 -28.99
C HIS A 464 -9.66 -17.94 -27.65
N LYS A 465 -8.98 -17.43 -26.63
CA LYS A 465 -9.06 -17.95 -25.26
C LYS A 465 -9.07 -16.83 -24.22
N ASN A 466 -9.72 -17.10 -23.09
CA ASN A 466 -9.65 -16.23 -21.93
C ASN A 466 -8.30 -16.37 -21.22
N ALA A 467 -7.85 -15.25 -20.66
CA ALA A 467 -6.68 -15.16 -19.81
C ALA A 467 -6.92 -15.93 -18.51
N THR A 468 -5.84 -16.53 -18.03
CA THR A 468 -5.75 -17.27 -16.77
C THR A 468 -4.53 -16.77 -16.01
N ILE A 469 -4.50 -17.02 -14.71
CA ILE A 469 -3.33 -16.72 -13.87
C ILE A 469 -2.06 -17.48 -14.28
N PHE A 470 -2.17 -18.49 -15.15
CA PHE A 470 -1.04 -19.28 -15.65
C PHE A 470 -0.47 -18.74 -16.96
N ASP A 471 -1.12 -17.76 -17.59
CA ASP A 471 -0.61 -17.18 -18.84
C ASP A 471 0.66 -16.37 -18.57
N LEU A 472 1.71 -16.70 -19.32
CA LEU A 472 3.03 -16.11 -19.17
C LEU A 472 3.09 -14.72 -19.80
N GLN A 473 3.70 -13.78 -19.07
CA GLN A 473 3.98 -12.42 -19.50
C GLN A 473 5.49 -12.23 -19.66
N ASN A 474 5.89 -11.41 -20.63
CA ASN A 474 7.29 -11.07 -20.90
C ASN A 474 7.39 -9.66 -21.49
N LEU A 475 8.41 -8.91 -21.08
CA LEU A 475 8.73 -7.57 -21.61
C LEU A 475 9.86 -7.60 -22.66
N GLY A 476 10.24 -8.81 -23.11
CA GLY A 476 11.24 -9.03 -24.14
C GLY A 476 12.61 -8.53 -23.72
N TRP A 477 13.15 -7.58 -24.47
CA TRP A 477 14.48 -7.00 -24.21
C TRP A 477 14.47 -5.85 -23.20
N VAL A 478 13.29 -5.39 -22.77
CA VAL A 478 13.15 -4.26 -21.83
C VAL A 478 13.50 -4.68 -20.39
N ALA A 479 13.16 -5.92 -20.02
CA ALA A 479 13.56 -6.55 -18.76
C ALA A 479 13.99 -7.98 -19.10
N GLU A 480 15.26 -8.33 -18.83
CA GLU A 480 15.96 -9.56 -19.23
C GLU A 480 15.04 -10.80 -19.35
N ALA A 481 14.45 -11.04 -20.54
CA ALA A 481 13.71 -12.24 -20.98
C ALA A 481 13.14 -13.17 -19.88
N GLN A 482 12.51 -12.60 -18.86
CA GLN A 482 11.94 -13.35 -17.75
C GLN A 482 10.47 -13.56 -18.08
N GLU A 483 10.08 -14.82 -18.27
CA GLU A 483 8.68 -15.19 -18.34
C GLU A 483 8.14 -15.30 -16.93
N VAL A 484 7.08 -14.56 -16.65
CA VAL A 484 6.42 -14.53 -15.33
C VAL A 484 4.96 -14.88 -15.52
N ALA A 485 4.43 -15.80 -14.70
CA ALA A 485 3.01 -16.11 -14.74
C ALA A 485 2.19 -14.90 -14.29
N LEU A 486 1.07 -14.61 -14.96
CA LEU A 486 0.20 -13.48 -14.62
C LEU A 486 -0.22 -13.49 -13.13
N GLY A 487 -0.43 -14.68 -12.56
CA GLY A 487 -0.73 -14.86 -11.13
C GLY A 487 0.33 -14.30 -10.18
N GLU A 488 1.61 -14.32 -10.56
CA GLU A 488 2.71 -13.77 -9.76
C GLU A 488 2.76 -12.24 -9.80
N LEU A 489 2.00 -11.61 -10.71
CA LEU A 489 1.90 -10.17 -10.89
C LEU A 489 0.65 -9.58 -10.21
N MET A 490 -0.19 -10.41 -9.59
CA MET A 490 -1.50 -9.99 -9.07
C MET A 490 -1.44 -9.24 -7.73
N SER A 491 -0.28 -9.23 -7.08
CA SER A 491 -0.08 -8.56 -5.80
C SER A 491 1.19 -7.73 -5.79
N THR A 492 1.09 -6.50 -5.29
CA THR A 492 2.22 -5.57 -5.20
C THR A 492 3.20 -5.93 -4.08
N THR A 493 2.87 -6.90 -3.23
CA THR A 493 3.68 -7.34 -2.08
C THR A 493 4.03 -8.83 -2.13
N GLU A 494 3.81 -9.48 -3.27
CA GLU A 494 4.17 -10.89 -3.51
C GLU A 494 4.94 -11.05 -4.83
N GLY A 495 5.49 -12.24 -5.05
CA GLY A 495 6.24 -12.55 -6.27
C GLY A 495 7.46 -11.64 -6.43
N MET A 496 7.49 -10.90 -7.54
CA MET A 496 8.57 -9.97 -7.86
C MET A 496 8.37 -8.56 -7.27
N PHE A 497 7.23 -8.30 -6.66
CA PHE A 497 6.84 -6.97 -6.21
C PHE A 497 6.90 -6.84 -4.69
N CYS A 498 7.35 -5.68 -4.23
CA CYS A 498 7.37 -5.32 -2.81
C CYS A 498 7.18 -3.80 -2.67
N TYR A 499 5.98 -3.32 -3.00
CA TYR A 499 5.59 -1.92 -2.90
C TYR A 499 4.10 -1.76 -2.53
N ILE A 500 3.74 -0.56 -2.06
CA ILE A 500 2.36 -0.12 -1.83
C ILE A 500 2.19 1.30 -2.35
N TYR A 501 0.94 1.74 -2.52
CA TYR A 501 0.62 3.12 -2.86
C TYR A 501 0.08 3.90 -1.65
N GLU A 502 0.58 5.12 -1.49
CA GLU A 502 0.16 6.07 -0.46
C GLU A 502 -1.08 6.91 -0.84
#